data_AF-Q8DJJ7-F1
#
_entry.id   AF-Q8DJJ7-F1
#
_cell.length_a   1.000
_cell.length_b   1.000
_cell.length_c   1.000
_cell.angle_alpha   90.00
_cell.angle_beta   90.00
_cell.angle_gamma   90.00
#
_symmetry.space_group_name_H-M   'P 1'
#
loop_
_entity.id
_entity.type
_entity.pdbx_description
1 polymer ?
#
loop_
_entity_poly.entity_id
_entity_poly.type
_entity_poly.pdbx_seq_one_letter_code
_entity_poly.pdbx_strand_id
1 'polypeptide(L)'
;MYSENNMNSHGMNLRWQFLLATTVAVTILPFSIVPAATARPGSPFPQGIERDASKVFRDIAKAQYEGMRAKAVSSADASLLTLGDRLLTSAQQLQQSGNYFQARQTAKAATRVYEAARNLGEARTGQALLSRSYYEAPFEVIRELKRTEAEMAYFRGNNATARSLFNQAQQLAQPASSTTPATADIRYLATNRAAVQLLKASRHLMRAELGF
;
A
#
# COMPACT_ATOMS: atom_id res chain seq x y z
N MET A 1 53.73 -23.56 -60.01
CA MET A 1 54.19 -22.19 -60.26
C MET A 1 53.82 -21.39 -59.02
N TYR A 2 54.75 -21.11 -58.10
CA TYR A 2 55.65 -19.92 -58.11
C TYR A 2 54.84 -18.64 -58.31
N SER A 3 54.97 -17.56 -57.54
CA SER A 3 55.78 -17.17 -56.39
C SER A 3 55.34 -15.72 -56.09
N GLU A 4 55.45 -15.27 -54.83
CA GLU A 4 55.96 -13.92 -54.45
C GLU A 4 55.25 -12.64 -54.98
N ASN A 5 55.25 -11.46 -54.37
CA ASN A 5 55.88 -10.83 -53.20
C ASN A 5 54.97 -9.61 -52.90
N ASN A 6 54.57 -9.32 -51.67
CA ASN A 6 55.35 -8.77 -50.55
C ASN A 6 55.70 -7.27 -50.69
N MET A 7 55.67 -6.63 -49.52
CA MET A 7 56.21 -5.30 -49.15
C MET A 7 55.25 -4.11 -49.32
N ASN A 8 54.68 -3.60 -48.20
CA ASN A 8 55.26 -2.62 -47.25
C ASN A 8 54.73 -1.21 -47.63
N SER A 9 54.38 -0.29 -46.74
CA SER A 9 54.90 -0.02 -45.40
C SER A 9 53.99 0.99 -44.68
N HIS A 10 53.98 0.92 -43.34
CA HIS A 10 53.96 2.05 -42.38
C HIS A 10 52.70 2.94 -42.32
N GLY A 11 52.17 3.38 -41.19
CA GLY A 11 52.43 3.24 -39.76
C GLY A 11 51.08 3.60 -39.08
N MET A 12 50.90 3.85 -37.80
CA MET A 12 51.75 4.09 -36.65
C MET A 12 50.91 3.69 -35.42
N ASN A 13 51.62 3.24 -34.39
CA ASN A 13 51.22 3.10 -33.00
C ASN A 13 50.16 4.08 -32.49
N LEU A 14 49.20 3.59 -31.70
CA LEU A 14 48.83 4.26 -30.45
C LEU A 14 48.40 3.23 -29.40
N ARG A 15 49.37 2.87 -28.55
CA ARG A 15 49.14 2.28 -27.24
C ARG A 15 48.46 3.32 -26.37
N TRP A 16 47.28 3.00 -25.83
CA TRP A 16 46.83 3.55 -24.55
C TRP A 16 46.22 2.43 -23.72
N GLN A 17 47.01 2.00 -22.76
CA GLN A 17 46.57 1.22 -21.62
C GLN A 17 45.65 2.12 -20.79
N PHE A 18 44.42 1.68 -20.55
CA PHE A 18 43.64 2.15 -19.41
C PHE A 18 43.14 0.93 -18.64
N LEU A 19 43.99 0.51 -17.70
CA LEU A 19 43.61 -0.24 -16.51
C LEU A 19 42.58 0.58 -15.74
N LEU A 20 41.30 0.28 -15.90
CA LEU A 20 40.28 0.73 -14.97
C LEU A 20 40.11 -0.36 -13.91
N ALA A 21 40.94 -0.23 -12.88
CA ALA A 21 40.76 -0.86 -11.59
C ALA A 21 39.37 -0.50 -11.06
N THR A 22 38.44 -1.45 -11.13
CA THR A 22 37.14 -1.31 -10.46
C THR A 22 37.35 -1.66 -9.00
N THR A 23 37.62 -0.64 -8.20
CA THR A 23 37.63 -0.72 -6.74
C THR A 23 36.25 -1.20 -6.26
N VAL A 24 36.19 -2.42 -5.73
CA VAL A 24 35.08 -2.87 -4.89
C VAL A 24 35.18 -2.09 -3.59
N ALA A 25 34.42 -1.00 -3.49
CA ALA A 25 34.20 -0.31 -2.23
C ALA A 25 33.29 -1.21 -1.36
N VAL A 26 33.91 -2.07 -0.56
CA VAL A 26 33.27 -2.70 0.59
C VAL A 26 32.97 -1.57 1.57
N THR A 27 31.73 -1.10 1.61
CA THR A 27 31.23 -0.24 2.68
C THR A 27 31.13 -1.09 3.95
N ILE A 28 32.24 -1.17 4.67
CA ILE A 28 32.28 -1.55 6.06
C ILE A 28 31.55 -0.42 6.81
N LEU A 29 30.29 -0.67 7.16
CA LEU A 29 29.59 0.17 8.12
C LEU A 29 30.45 0.21 9.41
N PRO A 30 30.85 1.38 9.92
CA PRO A 30 31.31 1.44 11.29
C PRO A 30 30.11 1.07 12.17
N PHE A 31 30.14 -0.11 12.77
CA PHE A 31 29.44 -0.33 14.02
C PHE A 31 30.01 0.67 15.02
N SER A 32 29.40 1.85 15.07
CA SER A 32 29.54 2.75 16.21
C SER A 32 28.94 2.00 17.39
N ILE A 33 29.79 1.28 18.12
CA ILE A 33 29.49 0.81 19.47
C ILE A 33 29.39 2.10 20.30
N VAL A 34 28.16 2.64 20.35
CA VAL A 34 27.81 3.65 21.33
C VAL A 34 28.08 3.01 22.69
N PRO A 35 28.92 3.60 23.57
CA PRO A 35 29.10 3.07 24.90
C PRO A 35 27.73 2.96 25.55
N ALA A 36 27.47 1.81 26.19
CA ALA A 36 26.26 1.59 26.97
C ALA A 36 26.16 2.69 28.02
N ALA A 37 25.40 3.73 27.71
CA ALA A 37 24.96 4.71 28.69
C ALA A 37 24.14 3.91 29.70
N THR A 38 24.73 3.71 30.88
CA THR A 38 24.08 3.10 32.03
C THR A 38 22.73 3.76 32.23
N ALA A 39 21.67 3.06 31.81
CA ALA A 39 20.30 3.51 31.97
C ALA A 39 20.04 3.64 33.47
N ARG A 40 19.90 4.89 33.93
CA ARG A 40 19.45 5.20 35.29
C ARG A 40 18.03 4.63 35.44
N PRO A 41 17.77 3.73 36.41
CA PRO A 41 16.43 3.24 36.65
C PRO A 41 15.60 4.41 37.19
N GLY A 42 14.59 4.86 36.45
CA GLY A 42 13.64 5.85 36.95
C GLY A 42 13.26 7.00 36.01
N SER A 43 13.40 6.88 34.69
CA SER A 43 12.73 7.82 33.77
C SER A 43 11.39 7.22 33.29
N PRO A 44 10.24 7.83 33.61
CA PRO A 44 8.98 7.43 33.01
C PRO A 44 8.96 7.91 31.56
N PHE A 45 9.48 7.10 30.64
CA PHE A 45 9.14 7.27 29.23
C PHE A 45 7.62 7.12 29.10
N PRO A 46 6.94 8.01 28.36
CA PRO A 46 5.50 7.90 28.18
C PRO A 46 5.19 6.63 27.39
N GLN A 47 4.85 5.54 28.09
CA GLN A 47 4.56 4.22 27.53
C GLN A 47 3.49 4.23 26.43
N GLY A 48 2.69 5.30 26.33
CA GLY A 48 1.72 5.51 25.25
C GLY A 48 2.37 5.71 23.88
N ILE A 49 3.45 6.51 23.79
CA ILE A 49 4.07 6.87 22.50
C ILE A 49 4.73 5.65 21.86
N GLU A 50 5.43 4.83 22.65
CA GLU A 50 6.08 3.61 22.18
C GLU A 50 5.06 2.56 21.71
N ARG A 51 3.94 2.42 22.44
CA ARG A 51 2.85 1.52 22.05
C ARG A 51 2.20 1.96 20.74
N ASP A 52 1.99 3.25 20.52
CA ASP A 52 1.37 3.73 19.29
C ASP A 52 2.32 3.73 18.10
N ALA A 53 3.61 4.04 18.31
CA ALA A 53 4.66 3.82 17.33
C ALA A 53 4.69 2.35 16.86
N SER A 54 4.67 1.38 17.78
CA SER A 54 4.67 -0.05 17.44
C SER A 54 3.46 -0.48 16.58
N LYS A 55 2.28 0.11 16.83
CA LYS A 55 1.08 -0.16 16.04
C LYS A 55 1.19 0.42 14.63
N VAL A 56 1.78 1.60 14.49
CA VAL A 56 2.02 2.24 13.19
C VAL A 56 2.94 1.39 12.33
N PHE A 57 4.06 0.90 12.87
CA PHE A 57 4.97 0.03 12.13
C PHE A 57 4.26 -1.21 11.56
N ARG A 58 3.42 -1.86 12.38
CA ARG A 58 2.64 -3.02 11.93
C ARG A 58 1.61 -2.66 10.85
N ASP A 59 0.89 -1.56 11.02
CA ASP A 59 -0.13 -1.13 10.06
C ASP A 59 0.50 -0.68 8.72
N ILE A 60 1.69 -0.07 8.73
CA ILE A 60 2.47 0.26 7.51
C ILE A 60 3.00 -1.01 6.84
N ALA A 61 3.58 -1.94 7.59
CA ALA A 61 4.06 -3.21 7.05
C ALA A 61 2.91 -4.02 6.40
N LYS A 62 1.73 -4.00 7.01
CA LYS A 62 0.53 -4.60 6.43
C LYS A 62 0.12 -3.93 5.13
N ALA A 63 0.12 -2.59 5.09
CA ALA A 63 -0.19 -1.85 3.87
C ALA A 63 0.79 -2.15 2.74
N GLN A 64 2.09 -2.26 3.04
CA GLN A 64 3.12 -2.69 2.08
C GLN A 64 2.85 -4.09 1.53
N TYR A 65 2.54 -5.04 2.43
CA TYR A 65 2.22 -6.42 2.05
C TYR A 65 0.99 -6.51 1.15
N GLU A 66 -0.12 -5.85 1.52
CA GLU A 66 -1.31 -5.84 0.65
C GLU A 66 -1.07 -5.07 -0.65
N GLY A 67 -0.24 -4.03 -0.65
CA GLY A 67 0.20 -3.35 -1.87
C GLY A 67 0.95 -4.28 -2.82
N MET A 68 1.90 -5.07 -2.32
CA MET A 68 2.59 -6.10 -3.10
C MET A 68 1.60 -7.14 -3.67
N ARG A 69 0.68 -7.64 -2.83
CA ARG A 69 -0.35 -8.60 -3.27
C ARG A 69 -1.28 -8.05 -4.33
N ALA A 70 -1.69 -6.79 -4.21
CA ALA A 70 -2.56 -6.15 -5.18
C ALA A 70 -1.83 -5.94 -6.52
N LYS A 71 -0.56 -5.54 -6.49
CA LYS A 71 0.28 -5.36 -7.70
C LYS A 71 0.59 -6.67 -8.41
N ALA A 72 0.59 -7.80 -7.70
CA ALA A 72 0.74 -9.12 -8.31
C ALA A 72 -0.47 -9.55 -9.16
N VAL A 73 -1.62 -8.89 -9.02
CA VAL A 73 -2.82 -9.14 -9.83
C VAL A 73 -2.81 -8.18 -11.03
N SER A 74 -2.57 -8.71 -12.23
CA SER A 74 -2.46 -7.90 -13.47
C SER A 74 -3.73 -7.10 -13.79
N SER A 75 -4.90 -7.58 -13.36
CA SER A 75 -6.18 -6.92 -13.57
C SER A 75 -6.57 -5.95 -12.44
N ALA A 76 -5.72 -5.72 -11.44
CA ALA A 76 -6.01 -4.83 -10.32
C ALA A 76 -6.30 -3.39 -10.81
N ASP A 77 -7.09 -2.66 -10.03
CA ASP A 77 -7.43 -1.28 -10.38
C ASP A 77 -6.24 -0.33 -10.24
N ALA A 78 -5.68 0.12 -11.38
CA ALA A 78 -4.51 0.98 -11.42
C ALA A 78 -4.70 2.33 -10.70
N SER A 79 -5.92 2.89 -10.74
CA SER A 79 -6.21 4.15 -10.06
C SER A 79 -6.17 4.00 -8.54
N LEU A 80 -6.72 2.90 -8.03
CA LEU A 80 -6.68 2.56 -6.62
C LEU A 80 -5.27 2.14 -6.18
N LEU A 81 -4.50 1.42 -7.00
CA LEU A 81 -3.09 1.12 -6.72
C LEU A 81 -2.29 2.41 -6.51
N THR A 82 -2.44 3.36 -7.43
CA THR A 82 -1.77 4.67 -7.36
C THR A 82 -2.22 5.47 -6.12
N LEU A 83 -3.50 5.41 -5.76
CA LEU A 83 -3.99 6.02 -4.52
C LEU A 83 -3.41 5.34 -3.28
N GLY A 84 -3.35 4.01 -3.25
CA GLY A 84 -2.76 3.23 -2.16
C GLY A 84 -1.29 3.61 -1.94
N ASP A 85 -0.51 3.76 -3.03
CA ASP A 85 0.90 4.15 -2.95
C ASP A 85 1.09 5.55 -2.36
N ARG A 86 0.23 6.50 -2.76
CA ARG A 86 0.22 7.86 -2.18
C ARG A 86 -0.14 7.85 -0.70
N LEU A 87 -1.17 7.10 -0.30
CA LEU A 87 -1.57 6.99 1.10
C LEU A 87 -0.49 6.31 1.95
N LEU A 88 0.15 5.27 1.43
CA LEU A 88 1.25 4.59 2.12
C LEU A 88 2.44 5.53 2.34
N THR A 89 2.83 6.28 1.30
CA THR A 89 3.90 7.28 1.38
C THR A 89 3.56 8.36 2.43
N SER A 90 2.32 8.85 2.42
CA SER A 90 1.84 9.82 3.41
C SER A 90 1.87 9.24 4.84
N ALA A 91 1.47 7.98 5.04
CA ALA A 91 1.55 7.33 6.33
C ALA A 91 3.00 7.22 6.85
N GLN A 92 3.97 6.93 5.98
CA GLN A 92 5.39 6.88 6.34
C GLN A 92 5.92 8.28 6.72
N GLN A 93 5.52 9.32 6.00
CA GLN A 93 5.88 10.71 6.34
C GLN A 93 5.29 11.13 7.69
N LEU A 94 4.02 10.83 7.94
CA LEU A 94 3.35 11.11 9.21
C LEU A 94 4.00 10.34 10.37
N GLN A 95 4.47 9.12 10.13
CA GLN A 95 5.22 8.36 11.12
C GLN A 95 6.55 9.05 11.46
N GLN A 96 7.30 9.49 10.45
CA GLN A 96 8.57 10.18 10.62
C GLN A 96 8.41 11.53 11.36
N SER A 97 7.27 12.20 11.17
CA SER A 97 6.94 13.45 11.86
C SER A 97 6.35 13.25 13.27
N GLY A 98 6.27 12.01 13.78
CA GLY A 98 5.71 11.71 15.10
C GLY A 98 4.17 11.72 15.19
N ASN A 99 3.47 11.90 14.06
CA ASN A 99 2.00 11.92 13.99
C ASN A 99 1.44 10.48 13.92
N TYR A 100 1.71 9.68 14.95
CA TYR A 100 1.47 8.23 14.93
C TYR A 100 0.01 7.85 14.70
N PHE A 101 -0.96 8.54 15.31
CA PHE A 101 -2.37 8.21 15.06
C PHE A 101 -2.77 8.44 13.60
N GLN A 102 -2.42 9.60 13.04
CA GLN A 102 -2.72 9.92 11.64
C GLN A 102 -2.00 8.95 10.69
N ALA A 103 -0.72 8.65 10.96
CA ALA A 103 0.05 7.65 10.23
C ALA A 103 -0.66 6.30 10.22
N ARG A 104 -1.13 5.86 11.40
CA ARG A 104 -1.84 4.59 11.57
C ARG A 104 -3.13 4.53 10.78
N GLN A 105 -3.97 5.56 10.88
CA GLN A 105 -5.24 5.60 10.16
C GLN A 105 -5.01 5.68 8.64
N THR A 106 -4.03 6.46 8.21
CA THR A 106 -3.65 6.57 6.79
C THR A 106 -3.11 5.24 6.24
N ALA A 107 -2.30 4.49 7.02
CA ALA A 107 -1.82 3.16 6.65
C ALA A 107 -2.96 2.13 6.55
N LYS A 108 -3.93 2.18 7.47
CA LYS A 108 -5.14 1.36 7.38
C LYS A 108 -5.98 1.71 6.16
N ALA A 109 -6.12 2.99 5.83
CA ALA A 109 -6.79 3.41 4.60
C ALA A 109 -6.06 2.84 3.37
N ALA A 110 -4.74 2.97 3.28
CA ALA A 110 -3.93 2.40 2.20
C ALA A 110 -4.14 0.89 2.05
N THR A 111 -4.09 0.13 3.16
CA THR A 111 -4.37 -1.31 3.18
C THR A 111 -5.72 -1.64 2.53
N ARG A 112 -6.77 -0.90 2.91
CA ARG A 112 -8.13 -1.10 2.41
C ARG A 112 -8.27 -0.74 0.94
N VAL A 113 -7.59 0.32 0.49
CA VAL A 113 -7.53 0.70 -0.92
C VAL A 113 -6.85 -0.39 -1.76
N TYR A 114 -5.76 -0.99 -1.29
CA TYR A 114 -5.11 -2.11 -1.98
C TYR A 114 -5.99 -3.36 -2.03
N GLU A 115 -6.65 -3.71 -0.92
CA GLU A 115 -7.62 -4.82 -0.90
C GLU A 115 -8.76 -4.56 -1.90
N ALA A 116 -9.28 -3.32 -1.99
CA ALA A 116 -10.30 -2.96 -2.97
C ALA A 116 -9.79 -3.09 -4.41
N ALA A 117 -8.56 -2.60 -4.70
CA ALA A 117 -7.94 -2.69 -6.01
C ALA A 117 -7.81 -4.15 -6.48
N ARG A 118 -7.39 -5.05 -5.57
CA ARG A 118 -7.31 -6.49 -5.85
C ARG A 118 -8.68 -7.10 -6.10
N ASN A 119 -9.66 -6.83 -5.23
CA ASN A 119 -11.01 -7.37 -5.37
C ASN A 119 -11.68 -6.93 -6.69
N LEU A 120 -11.42 -5.70 -7.17
CA LEU A 120 -11.88 -5.28 -8.51
C LEU A 120 -11.17 -6.04 -9.63
N GLY A 121 -9.90 -6.39 -9.47
CA GLY A 121 -9.19 -7.25 -10.42
C GLY A 121 -9.74 -8.69 -10.46
N GLU A 122 -10.09 -9.23 -9.30
CA GLU A 122 -10.77 -10.52 -9.16
C GLU A 122 -12.18 -10.47 -9.78
N ALA A 123 -12.91 -9.36 -9.63
CA ALA A 123 -14.20 -9.17 -10.26
C ALA A 123 -14.12 -9.11 -11.80
N ARG A 124 -13.07 -8.49 -12.35
CA ARG A 124 -12.83 -8.44 -13.81
C ARG A 124 -12.51 -9.82 -14.38
N THR A 125 -11.69 -10.58 -13.69
CA THR A 125 -11.25 -11.92 -14.12
C THR A 125 -12.28 -13.01 -13.82
N GLY A 126 -13.18 -12.77 -12.87
CA GLY A 126 -14.09 -13.80 -12.34
C GLY A 126 -13.36 -14.89 -11.55
N GLN A 127 -12.12 -14.63 -11.11
CA GLN A 127 -11.29 -15.59 -10.39
C GLN A 127 -10.91 -15.01 -9.04
N ALA A 128 -11.29 -15.70 -7.96
CA ALA A 128 -10.97 -15.30 -6.60
C ALA A 128 -10.81 -16.54 -5.71
N LEU A 129 -9.91 -16.44 -4.73
CA LEU A 129 -9.88 -17.38 -3.61
C LEU A 129 -10.96 -16.98 -2.61
N LEU A 130 -12.14 -17.59 -2.74
CA LEU A 130 -13.30 -17.24 -1.94
C LEU A 130 -13.08 -17.61 -0.47
N SER A 131 -13.24 -16.61 0.38
CA SER A 131 -13.32 -16.71 1.83
C SER A 131 -14.71 -16.34 2.32
N ARG A 132 -15.05 -16.66 3.58
CA ARG A 132 -16.33 -16.30 4.23
C ARG A 132 -16.75 -14.85 3.99
N SER A 133 -15.80 -13.93 4.08
CA SER A 133 -16.03 -12.50 3.89
C SER A 133 -16.38 -12.07 2.44
N TYR A 134 -16.27 -12.94 1.42
CA TYR A 134 -16.87 -12.66 0.10
C TYR A 134 -18.39 -12.82 0.19
N TYR A 135 -18.86 -13.92 0.78
CA TYR A 135 -20.28 -14.21 0.94
C TYR A 135 -20.98 -13.22 1.88
N GLU A 136 -20.27 -12.67 2.85
CA GLU A 136 -20.80 -11.66 3.76
C GLU A 136 -20.87 -10.26 3.13
N ALA A 137 -20.00 -9.95 2.16
CA ALA A 137 -19.86 -8.59 1.63
C ALA A 137 -21.16 -7.97 1.09
N PRO A 138 -22.02 -8.70 0.34
CA PRO A 138 -23.31 -8.17 -0.13
C PRO A 138 -24.29 -7.77 0.99
N PHE A 139 -24.18 -8.38 2.18
CA PHE A 139 -24.98 -8.04 3.35
C PHE A 139 -24.30 -6.95 4.20
N GLU A 140 -22.96 -6.93 4.23
CA GLU A 140 -22.18 -5.91 4.93
C GLU A 140 -22.28 -4.54 4.25
N VAL A 141 -22.34 -4.48 2.92
CA VAL A 141 -22.21 -3.22 2.17
C VAL A 141 -23.26 -2.18 2.57
N ILE A 142 -24.52 -2.58 2.80
CA ILE A 142 -25.58 -1.65 3.26
C ILE A 142 -25.26 -1.07 4.63
N ARG A 143 -24.82 -1.94 5.56
CA ARG A 143 -24.46 -1.52 6.92
C ARG A 143 -23.30 -0.54 6.89
N GLU A 144 -22.30 -0.83 6.06
CA GLU A 144 -21.11 0.00 5.93
C GLU A 144 -21.40 1.31 5.21
N LEU A 145 -22.34 1.34 4.25
CA LEU A 145 -22.82 2.56 3.61
C LEU A 145 -23.45 3.49 4.64
N LYS A 146 -24.48 3.02 5.36
CA LYS A 146 -25.17 3.80 6.40
C LYS A 146 -24.22 4.31 7.47
N ARG A 147 -23.29 3.46 7.92
CA ARG A 147 -22.28 3.85 8.90
C ARG A 147 -21.35 4.93 8.38
N THR A 148 -20.88 4.80 7.14
CA THR A 148 -19.95 5.77 6.55
C THR A 148 -20.64 7.09 6.27
N GLU A 149 -21.89 7.06 5.81
CA GLU A 149 -22.73 8.25 5.62
C GLU A 149 -22.95 9.01 6.94
N ALA A 150 -23.28 8.29 8.03
CA ALA A 150 -23.41 8.89 9.35
C ALA A 150 -22.07 9.47 9.86
N GLU A 151 -20.96 8.76 9.66
CA GLU A 151 -19.62 9.28 10.00
C GLU A 151 -19.29 10.52 9.16
N MET A 152 -19.61 10.56 7.86
CA MET A 152 -19.42 11.73 7.00
C MET A 152 -20.29 12.93 7.40
N ALA A 153 -21.53 12.70 7.85
CA ALA A 153 -22.40 13.76 8.34
C ALA A 153 -21.89 14.34 9.67
N TYR A 154 -21.33 13.48 10.54
CA TYR A 154 -20.74 13.89 11.80
C TYR A 154 -19.41 14.63 11.60
N PHE A 155 -18.52 14.06 10.78
CA PHE A 155 -17.24 14.64 10.43
C PHE A 155 -17.44 15.66 9.31
N ARG A 156 -17.70 16.93 9.66
CA ARG A 156 -17.73 18.06 8.71
C ARG A 156 -16.38 18.33 7.98
N GLY A 157 -15.45 17.38 8.05
CA GLY A 157 -14.15 17.42 7.38
C GLY A 157 -14.29 17.46 5.87
N ASN A 158 -13.26 18.03 5.22
CA ASN A 158 -13.25 18.30 3.79
C ASN A 158 -12.38 17.31 3.00
N ASN A 159 -12.15 16.10 3.51
CA ASN A 159 -11.36 15.10 2.79
C ASN A 159 -11.98 14.73 1.44
N ALA A 160 -11.49 15.33 0.36
CA ALA A 160 -11.95 15.04 -0.99
C ALA A 160 -11.73 13.57 -1.37
N THR A 161 -10.63 12.98 -0.90
CA THR A 161 -10.31 11.55 -1.15
C THR A 161 -11.31 10.63 -0.46
N ALA A 162 -11.65 10.88 0.80
CA ALA A 162 -12.63 10.08 1.54
C ALA A 162 -14.02 10.14 0.89
N ARG A 163 -14.44 11.32 0.41
CA ARG A 163 -15.70 11.51 -0.34
C ARG A 163 -15.67 10.77 -1.68
N SER A 164 -14.56 10.86 -2.41
CA SER A 164 -14.38 10.15 -3.68
C SER A 164 -14.47 8.63 -3.49
N LEU A 165 -13.81 8.08 -2.48
CA LEU A 165 -13.88 6.65 -2.14
C LEU A 165 -15.29 6.21 -1.74
N PHE A 166 -16.01 7.05 -0.98
CA PHE A 166 -17.40 6.79 -0.62
C PHE A 166 -18.32 6.77 -1.85
N ASN A 167 -18.22 7.77 -2.73
CA ASN A 167 -19.01 7.84 -3.97
C ASN A 167 -18.72 6.65 -4.89
N GLN A 168 -17.44 6.26 -5.03
CA GLN A 168 -17.07 5.08 -5.80
C GLN A 168 -17.65 3.80 -5.17
N ALA A 169 -17.62 3.67 -3.84
CA ALA A 169 -18.21 2.54 -3.16
C ALA A 169 -19.74 2.46 -3.34
N GLN A 170 -20.44 3.59 -3.35
CA GLN A 170 -21.88 3.66 -3.65
C GLN A 170 -22.19 3.15 -5.05
N GLN A 171 -21.38 3.51 -6.05
CA GLN A 171 -21.54 3.04 -7.43
C GLN A 171 -21.31 1.53 -7.58
N LEU A 172 -20.40 0.97 -6.77
CA LEU A 172 -20.07 -0.45 -6.79
C LEU A 172 -21.02 -1.31 -5.94
N ALA A 173 -21.73 -0.72 -4.98
CA ALA A 173 -22.56 -1.46 -4.04
C ALA A 173 -23.74 -2.12 -4.76
N GLN A 174 -23.76 -3.45 -4.76
CA GLN A 174 -24.84 -4.26 -5.31
C GLN A 174 -25.38 -5.13 -4.18
N PRO A 175 -26.17 -4.56 -3.26
CA PRO A 175 -26.62 -5.26 -2.06
C PRO A 175 -27.39 -6.54 -2.37
N ALA A 176 -27.34 -7.51 -1.47
CA ALA A 176 -28.11 -8.74 -1.61
C ALA A 176 -29.61 -8.42 -1.66
N SER A 177 -30.29 -8.94 -2.69
CA SER A 177 -31.75 -8.96 -2.77
C SER A 177 -32.26 -10.30 -2.23
N SER A 178 -33.42 -10.31 -1.57
CA SER A 178 -34.06 -11.51 -1.03
C SER A 178 -34.52 -12.51 -2.11
N THR A 179 -34.48 -12.13 -3.38
CA THR A 179 -35.08 -12.89 -4.49
C THR A 179 -34.09 -13.68 -5.33
N THR A 180 -32.78 -13.54 -5.12
CA THR A 180 -31.76 -14.23 -5.94
C THR A 180 -30.66 -14.82 -5.05
N PRO A 181 -30.33 -16.12 -5.15
CA PRO A 181 -29.20 -16.67 -4.41
C PRO A 181 -27.91 -15.98 -4.87
N ALA A 182 -27.38 -15.11 -4.02
CA ALA A 182 -26.21 -14.29 -4.29
C ALA A 182 -24.87 -15.08 -4.32
N THR A 183 -24.93 -16.42 -4.36
CA THR A 183 -23.87 -17.28 -3.82
C THR A 183 -22.92 -17.89 -4.84
N ALA A 184 -23.09 -17.66 -6.15
CA ALA A 184 -22.21 -18.26 -7.18
C ALA A 184 -21.41 -17.27 -8.03
N ASP A 185 -21.80 -16.01 -8.12
CA ASP A 185 -21.10 -15.05 -8.99
C ASP A 185 -19.93 -14.37 -8.27
N ILE A 186 -18.70 -14.82 -8.60
CA ILE A 186 -17.46 -14.24 -8.08
C ILE A 186 -17.37 -12.75 -8.38
N ARG A 187 -17.86 -12.29 -9.55
CA ARG A 187 -17.80 -10.88 -9.94
C ARG A 187 -18.63 -10.03 -8.99
N TYR A 188 -19.86 -10.47 -8.73
CA TYR A 188 -20.77 -9.85 -7.78
C TYR A 188 -20.19 -9.81 -6.36
N LEU A 189 -19.67 -10.94 -5.86
CA LEU A 189 -19.10 -11.03 -4.51
C LEU A 189 -17.85 -10.14 -4.36
N ALA A 190 -16.94 -10.19 -5.33
CA ALA A 190 -15.71 -9.41 -5.32
C ALA A 190 -15.98 -7.90 -5.46
N THR A 191 -16.96 -7.51 -6.28
CA THR A 191 -17.39 -6.10 -6.42
C THR A 191 -17.94 -5.56 -5.10
N ASN A 192 -18.84 -6.30 -4.43
CA ASN A 192 -19.35 -5.89 -3.12
C ASN A 192 -18.25 -5.85 -2.06
N ARG A 193 -17.30 -6.79 -2.10
CA ARG A 193 -16.15 -6.79 -1.19
C ARG A 193 -15.27 -5.57 -1.42
N ALA A 194 -15.04 -5.17 -2.67
CA ALA A 194 -14.32 -3.94 -3.00
C ALA A 194 -15.04 -2.71 -2.41
N ALA A 195 -16.36 -2.60 -2.61
CA ALA A 195 -17.17 -1.51 -2.04
C ALA A 195 -17.03 -1.42 -0.52
N VAL A 196 -17.11 -2.55 0.20
CA VAL A 196 -16.91 -2.60 1.66
C VAL A 196 -15.53 -2.08 2.06
N GLN A 197 -14.46 -2.45 1.33
CA GLN A 197 -13.12 -1.96 1.65
C GLN A 197 -12.96 -0.46 1.38
N LEU A 198 -13.53 0.07 0.29
CA LEU A 198 -13.52 1.52 0.00
C LEU A 198 -14.25 2.32 1.09
N LEU A 199 -15.38 1.81 1.61
CA LEU A 199 -16.10 2.44 2.74
C LEU A 199 -15.24 2.45 4.02
N LYS A 200 -14.58 1.33 4.32
CA LYS A 200 -13.63 1.23 5.44
C LYS A 200 -12.45 2.19 5.26
N ALA A 201 -11.91 2.32 4.04
CA ALA A 201 -10.84 3.25 3.71
C ALA A 201 -11.26 4.71 3.94
N SER A 202 -12.45 5.09 3.43
CA SER A 202 -13.02 6.42 3.60
C SER A 202 -13.09 6.82 5.09
N ARG A 203 -13.61 5.94 5.95
CA ARG A 203 -13.66 6.20 7.40
C ARG A 203 -12.30 6.34 8.06
N HIS A 204 -11.32 5.53 7.64
CA HIS A 204 -9.96 5.67 8.15
C HIS A 204 -9.37 7.04 7.77
N LEU A 205 -9.60 7.53 6.55
CA LEU A 205 -9.16 8.88 6.15
C LEU A 205 -9.88 9.98 6.94
N MET A 206 -11.19 9.87 7.15
CA MET A 206 -11.93 10.83 7.99
C MET A 206 -11.36 10.89 9.42
N ARG A 207 -11.01 9.75 10.00
CA ARG A 207 -10.37 9.69 11.32
C ARG A 207 -8.96 10.27 11.31
N ALA A 208 -8.19 10.03 10.24
CA ALA A 208 -6.84 10.55 10.10
C ALA A 208 -6.81 12.09 10.14
N GLU A 209 -7.80 12.77 9.56
CA GLU A 209 -7.87 14.24 9.58
C GLU A 209 -8.05 14.84 10.97
N LEU A 210 -8.65 14.11 11.91
CA LEU A 210 -9.06 14.65 13.19
C LEU A 210 -8.01 14.51 14.29
N GLY A 211 -6.98 13.67 14.08
CA GLY A 211 -5.81 13.61 14.97
C GLY A 211 -6.06 13.15 16.41
N PHE A 212 -7.08 12.32 16.67
CA PHE A 212 -7.42 11.82 18.01
C PHE A 212 -6.31 10.99 18.68
#